data_AF-A0A7W2Y7L6-F1
#
_entry.id   AF-A0A7W2Y7L6-F1
#
_cell.length_a   1.000
_cell.length_b   1.000
_cell.length_c   1.000
_cell.angle_alpha   90.00
_cell.angle_beta   90.00
_cell.angle_gamma   90.00
#
_symmetry.space_group_name_H-M   'P 1'
#
loop_
_entity.id
_entity.type
_entity.pdbx_description
1 polymer ?
#
loop_
_entity_poly.entity_id
_entity_poly.type
_entity_poly.pdbx_seq_one_letter_code
_entity_poly.pdbx_strand_id
1 'polypeptide(L)'
;MGSYLATQPVQKLSSKKNGMDEAKILVLGLTFKGGFPIYVIQKIIDIVDKLKDFNMSVDVYDSWANPTEVKQEYSIEAIRAVGKN
;
A
#
# COMPACT_ATOMS: atom_id res chain seq x y z
N MET A 1 -12.48 1.90 8.83
CA MET A 1 -12.57 0.72 7.95
C MET A 1 -11.19 0.33 7.38
N GLY A 2 -10.41 1.26 6.80
CA GLY A 2 -9.05 0.98 6.32
C GLY A 2 -8.11 0.46 7.41
N SER A 3 -8.18 1.03 8.61
CA SER A 3 -7.46 0.55 9.80
C SER A 3 -7.71 -0.93 10.12
N TYR A 4 -8.97 -1.38 10.04
CA TYR A 4 -9.31 -2.79 10.26
C TYR A 4 -8.64 -3.69 9.22
N LEU A 5 -8.63 -3.30 7.94
CA LEU A 5 -7.97 -4.05 6.89
C LEU A 5 -6.44 -4.11 7.07
N ALA A 6 -5.82 -3.01 7.50
CA ALA A 6 -4.39 -2.96 7.79
C ALA A 6 -3.99 -3.82 9.00
N THR A 7 -4.87 -4.00 9.98
CA THR A 7 -4.55 -4.81 11.19
C THR A 7 -4.49 -6.32 10.92
N GLN A 8 -5.17 -6.84 9.90
CA GLN A 8 -5.18 -8.28 9.62
C GLN A 8 -3.81 -8.81 9.14
N PRO A 9 -3.15 -8.17 8.15
CA PRO A 9 -1.77 -8.51 7.80
C PRO A 9 -0.83 -8.41 8.98
N VAL A 10 -0.96 -7.35 9.79
CA VAL A 10 -0.10 -7.11 10.96
C VAL A 10 -0.20 -8.27 11.94
N GLN A 11 -1.40 -8.66 12.37
CA GLN A 11 -1.60 -9.80 13.28
C GLN A 11 -1.03 -11.12 12.72
N LYS A 12 -1.19 -11.34 11.42
CA LYS A 12 -0.67 -12.53 10.74
C LYS A 12 0.86 -12.53 10.61
N LEU A 13 1.49 -11.36 10.56
CA LEU A 13 2.95 -11.21 10.56
C LEU A 13 3.50 -11.29 11.99
N SER A 14 2.80 -10.76 13.00
CA SER A 14 3.19 -10.86 14.42
C SER A 14 3.31 -12.31 14.89
N SER A 15 2.47 -13.19 14.35
CA SER A 15 2.46 -14.62 14.67
C SER A 15 3.57 -15.41 13.97
N LYS A 16 4.32 -14.80 13.03
CA LYS A 16 5.49 -15.41 12.40
C LYS A 16 6.76 -15.03 13.16
N LYS A 17 7.72 -15.97 13.21
CA LYS A 17 9.02 -15.78 13.91
C LYS A 17 9.92 -14.68 13.32
N ASN A 18 9.62 -14.16 12.13
CA ASN A 18 10.52 -13.30 11.36
C ASN A 18 10.53 -11.82 11.79
N GLY A 19 9.86 -11.44 12.88
CA GLY A 19 9.78 -10.04 13.31
C GLY A 19 8.84 -9.22 12.42
N MET A 20 8.16 -8.23 13.01
CA MET A 20 7.35 -7.28 12.25
C MET A 20 8.15 -6.07 11.77
N ASP A 21 9.19 -5.70 12.53
CA ASP A 21 10.12 -4.66 12.12
C ASP A 21 10.77 -5.06 10.80
N GLU A 22 10.76 -4.13 9.84
CA GLU A 22 11.33 -4.29 8.49
C GLU A 22 10.56 -5.25 7.56
N ALA A 23 9.33 -5.63 7.88
CA ALA A 23 8.51 -6.40 6.95
C ALA A 23 8.28 -5.61 5.65
N LYS A 24 8.59 -6.24 4.52
CA LYS A 24 8.31 -5.70 3.17
C LYS A 24 6.92 -6.11 2.71
N ILE A 25 6.10 -5.12 2.41
CA ILE A 25 4.73 -5.28 1.93
C ILE A 25 4.62 -4.71 0.53
N LEU A 26 3.99 -5.46 -0.36
CA LEU A 26 3.58 -4.99 -1.67
C LEU A 26 2.06 -4.86 -1.72
N VAL A 27 1.58 -3.63 -1.93
CA VAL A 27 0.17 -3.36 -2.22
C VAL A 27 -0.03 -3.39 -3.73
N LEU A 28 -0.78 -4.38 -4.20
CA LEU A 28 -1.16 -4.54 -5.60
C LEU A 28 -2.55 -3.95 -5.84
N GLY A 29 -2.59 -2.84 -6.57
CA GLY A 29 -3.81 -2.13 -6.92
C GLY A 29 -4.12 -0.95 -6.00
N LEU A 30 -4.27 0.21 -6.62
CA LEU A 30 -4.78 1.46 -6.07
C LEU A 30 -6.14 1.81 -6.70
N THR A 31 -6.30 1.51 -7.99
CA THR A 31 -7.44 1.86 -8.83
C THR A 31 -8.34 0.65 -9.02
N PHE A 32 -9.64 0.87 -9.01
CA PHE A 32 -10.61 -0.21 -9.18
C PHE A 32 -10.76 -0.63 -10.65
N LYS A 33 -10.93 0.36 -11.53
CA LYS A 33 -11.02 0.27 -12.99
C LYS A 33 -10.33 1.50 -13.60
N GLY A 34 -9.67 1.38 -14.74
CA GLY A 34 -8.96 2.52 -15.36
C GLY A 34 -9.91 3.70 -15.63
N GLY A 35 -9.47 4.92 -15.32
CA GLY A 35 -10.21 6.16 -15.60
C GLY A 35 -11.09 6.72 -14.47
N PHE A 36 -10.96 6.21 -13.24
CA PHE A 36 -11.66 6.79 -12.09
C PHE A 36 -10.87 7.95 -11.48
N PRO A 37 -11.55 8.97 -10.92
CA PRO A 37 -10.89 10.08 -10.26
C PRO A 37 -10.04 9.65 -9.07
N ILE A 38 -8.89 10.29 -8.91
CA ILE A 38 -7.91 9.92 -7.89
C ILE A 38 -8.47 9.99 -6.45
N TYR A 39 -9.35 10.94 -6.14
CA TYR A 39 -9.97 11.08 -4.81
C TYR A 39 -10.75 9.84 -4.32
N VAL A 40 -11.08 8.90 -5.21
CA VAL A 40 -11.81 7.66 -4.87
C VAL A 40 -10.89 6.62 -4.22
N ILE A 41 -9.57 6.74 -4.34
CA ILE A 41 -8.61 5.74 -3.81
C ILE A 41 -8.25 5.96 -2.33
N GLN A 42 -8.81 6.98 -1.67
CA GLN A 42 -8.47 7.39 -0.30
C GLN A 42 -8.42 6.23 0.71
N LYS A 43 -9.32 5.25 0.61
CA LYS A 43 -9.34 4.10 1.53
C LYS A 43 -8.08 3.25 1.44
N ILE A 44 -7.46 3.15 0.28
CA ILE A 44 -6.22 2.39 0.08
C ILE A 44 -5.04 3.20 0.62
N ILE A 45 -5.07 4.53 0.46
CA ILE A 45 -4.10 5.44 1.07
C ILE A 45 -4.09 5.28 2.60
N ASP A 46 -5.26 5.27 3.23
CA ASP A 46 -5.39 5.04 4.68
C ASP A 46 -4.76 3.71 5.12
N ILE A 47 -4.83 2.67 4.27
CA ILE A 47 -4.21 1.36 4.55
C ILE A 47 -2.69 1.46 4.44
N VAL A 48 -2.18 2.08 3.39
CA VAL A 48 -0.73 2.27 3.16
C VAL A 48 -0.11 3.04 4.31
N ASP A 49 -0.72 4.14 4.73
CA ASP A 49 -0.22 4.96 5.83
C ASP A 49 -0.25 4.20 7.15
N LYS A 50 -1.33 3.44 7.42
CA LYS A 50 -1.42 2.62 8.62
C LYS A 50 -0.36 1.52 8.66
N LEU A 51 0.00 0.93 7.53
CA LEU A 51 1.08 -0.06 7.46
C LEU A 51 2.44 0.59 7.71
N LYS A 52 2.68 1.80 7.19
CA LYS A 52 3.88 2.59 7.49
C LYS A 52 3.99 2.95 8.97
N ASP A 53 2.88 3.23 9.66
CA ASP A 53 2.87 3.45 11.13
C ASP A 53 3.39 2.24 11.92
N PHE A 54 3.27 1.04 11.37
CA PHE A 54 3.82 -0.19 11.97
C PHE A 54 5.29 -0.43 11.60
N ASN A 55 5.98 0.58 11.10
CA ASN A 55 7.40 0.52 10.72
C ASN A 55 7.69 -0.48 9.57
N MET A 56 6.70 -0.71 8.72
CA MET A 56 6.80 -1.62 7.57
C MET A 56 7.23 -0.87 6.31
N SER A 57 8.02 -1.53 5.45
CA SER A 57 8.37 -1.02 4.13
C SER A 57 7.26 -1.35 3.16
N VAL A 58 6.57 -0.33 2.63
CA VAL A 58 5.39 -0.52 1.79
C VAL A 58 5.67 -0.03 0.37
N ASP A 59 5.73 -0.97 -0.57
CA ASP A 59 5.73 -0.71 -2.00
C ASP A 59 4.30 -0.75 -2.55
N VAL A 60 3.99 0.14 -3.48
CA VAL A 60 2.65 0.22 -4.09
C VAL A 60 2.78 0.10 -5.60
N TYR A 61 2.04 -0.82 -6.21
CA TYR A 61 2.02 -1.01 -7.66
C TYR A 61 0.58 -1.02 -8.18
N ASP A 62 0.34 -0.25 -9.23
CA ASP A 62 -0.90 -0.29 -10.00
C ASP A 62 -0.59 0.05 -11.46
N SER A 63 -1.08 -0.76 -12.41
CA SER A 63 -0.81 -0.59 -13.84
C SER A 63 -1.57 0.56 -14.51
N TRP A 64 -2.64 1.04 -13.89
CA TRP A 64 -3.49 2.13 -14.38
C TRP A 64 -3.26 3.45 -13.65
N ALA A 65 -2.69 3.42 -12.43
CA ALA A 65 -2.38 4.64 -11.70
C ALA A 65 -1.21 5.40 -12.33
N ASN A 66 -1.32 6.72 -12.39
CA ASN A 66 -0.20 7.58 -12.75
C ASN A 66 0.68 7.85 -11.50
N PRO A 67 1.95 7.40 -11.46
CA PRO A 67 2.79 7.56 -10.27
C PRO A 67 3.03 9.03 -9.89
N THR A 68 3.04 9.94 -10.87
CA THR A 68 3.22 11.38 -10.61
C THR A 68 2.01 11.96 -9.88
N GLU A 69 0.81 11.59 -10.31
CA GLU A 69 -0.45 12.04 -9.71
C GLU A 69 -0.59 11.51 -8.27
N VAL A 70 -0.30 10.22 -8.07
CA VAL A 70 -0.29 9.58 -6.74
C VAL A 70 0.69 10.27 -5.79
N LYS A 71 1.89 10.61 -6.28
CA LYS A 71 2.90 11.31 -5.47
C LYS A 71 2.48 12.74 -5.12
N GLN A 72 1.88 13.47 -6.06
CA GLN A 72 1.44 14.85 -5.85
C GLN A 72 0.27 14.93 -4.86
N GLU A 73 -0.70 14.04 -4.98
CA GLU A 73 -1.92 14.09 -4.16
C GLU A 73 -1.73 13.44 -2.77
N TYR A 74 -0.96 12.35 -2.69
CA TYR A 74 -0.88 11.52 -1.49
C TYR A 74 0.53 11.34 -0.92
N SER A 75 1.56 11.94 -1.53
CA SER A 75 2.96 11.77 -1.09
C SER A 75 3.42 10.31 -1.02
N ILE A 76 2.84 9.44 -1.87
CA ILE A 76 3.20 8.03 -1.99
C ILE A 76 3.97 7.80 -3.29
N GLU A 77 5.07 7.05 -3.20
CA GLU A 77 5.83 6.62 -4.38
C GLU A 77 5.31 5.25 -4.85
N ALA A 78 4.69 5.23 -6.04
CA ALA A 78 4.28 3.98 -6.69
C ALA A 78 5.41 3.43 -7.55
N ILE A 79 5.72 2.14 -7.39
CA ILE A 79 6.70 1.43 -8.20
C ILE A 79 6.12 1.12 -9.58
N ARG A 80 6.98 1.10 -10.62
CA ARG A 80 6.55 0.82 -12.00
C ARG A 80 6.66 -0.65 -12.40
N ALA A 81 7.37 -1.46 -11.63
CA ALA A 81 7.55 -2.87 -11.89
C ALA A 81 7.74 -3.61 -10.57
N VAL A 82 7.10 -4.76 -10.45
CA VAL A 82 7.30 -5.68 -9.33
C VAL A 82 8.47 -6.59 -9.70
N GLY A 83 9.51 -6.63 -8.87
CA GLY A 83 10.64 -7.54 -9.05
C GLY A 83 10.19 -9.00 -8.99
N LYS A 84 10.77 -9.87 -9.81
CA LYS A 84 10.57 -11.33 -9.68
C LYS A 84 11.44 -11.81 -8.52
N ASN A 85 10.80 -12.38 -7.50
CA ASN A 85 11.46 -13.14 -6.43
C ASN A 85 11.91 -14.50 -6.95
#